data_AF-A0A5P1EYV7-F1
#
_entry.id   AF-A0A5P1EYV7-F1
#
_cell.length_a   1.000
_cell.length_b   1.000
_cell.length_c   1.000
_cell.angle_alpha   90.00
_cell.angle_beta   90.00
_cell.angle_gamma   90.00
#
_symmetry.space_group_name_H-M   'P 1'
#
loop_
_entity.id
_entity.type
_entity.pdbx_description
1 polymer ?
#
loop_
_entity_poly.entity_id
_entity_poly.type
_entity_poly.pdbx_seq_one_letter_code
_entity_poly.pdbx_strand_id
1 'polypeptide(L)'
;MKYKPDIIISVHPLMQHIPLWVLKWQNLQNRVIFATVITDLNTCHPTWFHTGVDRCYCPSDEVSKRASLDGLESSQVRVFGLPIRPSFCRAVLNKDDLRKELEMDPNLPAVLLMGGGEGMGPVRKTAKALGDALFDRELRRPIGQIVIICGRNKKLGSTLGGYEWKVPVKIRGFETQMEKWMGACDCIITKAGPGTIAEALIRGLPIILNDFIPGQEVGNVPYVVSNGAGIYSKSPKETANHVAKWFGPEKEELKRLSENALKLAQPDAVFDIVKDINELARERGPMAQISYSLTSSFYNR
;
A
#
# COMPACT_ATOMS: atom_id res chain seq x y z
N MET A 1 -28.86 -7.63 -13.43
CA MET A 1 -27.64 -6.86 -13.08
C MET A 1 -27.62 -5.53 -13.83
N LYS A 2 -27.24 -4.41 -13.19
CA LYS A 2 -27.16 -3.07 -13.80
C LYS A 2 -26.08 -2.94 -14.88
N TYR A 3 -24.93 -3.59 -14.69
CA TYR A 3 -23.73 -3.36 -15.49
C TYR A 3 -23.38 -4.47 -16.50
N LYS A 4 -24.13 -5.59 -16.54
CA LYS A 4 -23.90 -6.78 -17.40
C LYS A 4 -22.41 -7.07 -17.64
N PRO A 5 -21.62 -7.33 -16.58
CA PRO A 5 -20.16 -7.37 -16.68
C PRO A 5 -19.69 -8.63 -17.41
N ASP A 6 -18.63 -8.49 -18.22
CA ASP A 6 -17.85 -9.62 -18.74
C ASP A 6 -16.82 -10.10 -17.71
N ILE A 7 -16.35 -9.19 -16.84
CA ILE A 7 -15.36 -9.43 -15.79
C ILE A 7 -15.83 -8.76 -14.50
N ILE A 8 -15.70 -9.47 -13.38
CA ILE A 8 -15.86 -8.97 -12.02
C ILE A 8 -14.52 -9.12 -11.30
N ILE A 9 -14.05 -8.04 -10.68
CA ILE A 9 -12.83 -8.03 -9.87
C ILE A 9 -13.22 -7.73 -8.43
N SER A 10 -12.92 -8.65 -7.53
CA SER A 10 -13.05 -8.46 -6.10
C SER A 10 -11.73 -7.96 -5.51
N VAL A 11 -11.79 -6.84 -4.80
CA VAL A 11 -10.67 -6.26 -4.03
C VAL A 11 -10.98 -6.22 -2.53
N HIS A 12 -11.91 -7.06 -2.07
CA HIS A 12 -12.37 -7.06 -0.69
C HIS A 12 -12.53 -8.50 -0.17
N PRO A 13 -12.14 -8.81 1.09
CA PRO A 13 -12.14 -10.17 1.62
C PRO A 13 -13.53 -10.80 1.78
N LEU A 14 -14.60 -10.00 1.77
CA LEU A 14 -15.98 -10.49 1.93
C LEU A 14 -16.76 -10.56 0.60
N MET A 15 -16.08 -10.37 -0.53
CA MET A 15 -16.72 -10.23 -1.84
C MET A 15 -16.46 -11.43 -2.76
N GLN A 16 -16.09 -12.59 -2.21
CA GLN A 16 -15.88 -13.82 -2.98
C GLN A 16 -17.15 -14.69 -2.95
N HIS A 17 -17.51 -15.19 -1.77
CA HIS A 17 -18.52 -16.23 -1.57
C HIS A 17 -19.91 -15.82 -2.09
N ILE A 18 -20.44 -14.67 -1.67
CA ILE A 18 -21.79 -14.22 -2.07
C ILE A 18 -21.83 -13.91 -3.57
N PRO A 19 -20.91 -13.11 -4.16
CA PRO A 19 -20.94 -12.84 -5.60
C PRO A 19 -20.80 -14.10 -6.46
N LEU A 20 -19.93 -15.05 -6.09
CA LEU A 20 -19.77 -16.32 -6.81
C LEU A 20 -21.02 -17.19 -6.71
N TRP A 21 -21.67 -17.23 -5.54
CA TRP A 21 -22.95 -17.92 -5.39
C TRP A 21 -24.03 -17.32 -6.29
N VAL A 22 -24.13 -15.99 -6.37
CA VAL A 22 -25.08 -15.31 -7.27
C VAL A 22 -24.79 -15.60 -8.74
N LEU A 23 -23.52 -15.60 -9.16
CA LEU A 23 -23.15 -15.97 -10.52
C LEU A 23 -23.58 -17.40 -10.87
N LYS A 24 -23.36 -18.35 -9.95
CA LYS A 24 -23.79 -19.74 -10.12
C LYS A 24 -25.31 -19.86 -10.19
N TRP A 25 -26.03 -19.18 -9.30
CA TRP A 25 -27.50 -19.19 -9.26
C TRP A 25 -28.13 -18.62 -10.53
N GLN A 26 -27.47 -17.65 -11.18
CA GLN A 26 -27.92 -17.05 -12.44
C GLN A 26 -27.37 -17.75 -13.69
N ASN A 27 -26.65 -18.88 -13.56
CA ASN A 27 -25.96 -19.57 -14.65
C ASN A 27 -24.97 -18.68 -15.43
N LEU A 28 -24.31 -17.76 -14.73
CA LEU A 28 -23.35 -16.79 -15.29
C LEU A 28 -21.89 -17.15 -15.00
N GLN A 29 -21.62 -18.20 -14.21
CA GLN A 29 -20.27 -18.58 -13.77
C GLN A 29 -19.31 -18.92 -14.92
N ASN A 30 -19.82 -19.48 -16.02
CA ASN A 30 -19.01 -19.79 -17.20
C ASN A 30 -18.85 -18.59 -18.15
N ARG A 31 -19.71 -17.57 -18.01
CA ARG A 31 -19.74 -16.39 -18.87
C ARG A 31 -18.90 -15.24 -18.31
N VAL A 32 -19.06 -14.96 -17.01
CA VAL A 32 -18.41 -13.82 -16.36
C VAL A 32 -17.13 -14.29 -15.71
N ILE A 33 -16.00 -13.65 -16.03
CA ILE A 33 -14.73 -13.93 -15.35
C ILE A 33 -14.81 -13.35 -13.96
N PHE A 34 -14.48 -14.14 -12.94
CA PHE A 34 -14.39 -13.68 -11.57
C PHE A 34 -12.96 -13.76 -11.08
N ALA A 35 -12.33 -12.61 -10.89
CA ALA A 35 -10.98 -12.49 -10.36
C ALA A 35 -10.98 -11.86 -8.97
N THR A 36 -10.05 -12.30 -8.12
CA THR A 36 -9.76 -11.69 -6.82
C THR A 36 -8.38 -11.07 -6.85
N VAL A 37 -8.24 -9.84 -6.36
CA VAL A 37 -6.95 -9.21 -6.05
C VAL A 37 -6.87 -9.07 -4.53
N ILE A 38 -5.96 -9.83 -3.91
CA ILE A 38 -5.78 -9.80 -2.46
C ILE A 38 -4.99 -8.55 -2.06
N THR A 39 -5.47 -7.83 -1.05
CA THR A 39 -4.81 -6.61 -0.55
C THR A 39 -3.99 -6.81 0.72
N ASP A 40 -4.09 -7.98 1.35
CA ASP A 40 -3.32 -8.33 2.54
C ASP A 40 -1.96 -8.89 2.11
N LEU A 41 -0.85 -8.34 2.61
CA LEU A 41 0.49 -8.60 2.07
C LEU A 41 1.13 -9.90 2.56
N ASN A 42 0.69 -10.46 3.68
CA ASN A 42 1.25 -11.69 4.21
C ASN A 42 0.17 -12.53 4.91
N THR A 43 -0.16 -12.26 6.18
CA THR A 43 -1.25 -13.01 6.84
C THR A 43 -2.60 -12.45 6.41
N CYS A 44 -3.39 -13.28 5.73
CA CYS A 44 -4.65 -12.90 5.11
C CYS A 44 -5.83 -13.66 5.74
N HIS A 45 -7.02 -13.04 5.69
CA HIS A 45 -8.24 -13.70 6.14
C HIS A 45 -8.65 -14.81 5.14
N PRO A 46 -9.07 -16.01 5.59
CA PRO A 46 -9.41 -17.13 4.70
C PRO A 46 -10.49 -16.81 3.66
N THR A 47 -11.35 -15.83 3.93
CA THR A 47 -12.45 -15.46 3.02
C THR A 47 -11.99 -14.84 1.69
N TRP A 48 -10.72 -14.44 1.58
CA TRP A 48 -10.11 -14.08 0.30
C TRP A 48 -10.08 -15.23 -0.71
N PHE A 49 -10.03 -16.48 -0.22
CA PHE A 49 -9.85 -17.66 -1.04
C PHE A 49 -11.18 -18.34 -1.32
N HIS A 50 -11.39 -18.70 -2.59
CA HIS A 50 -12.56 -19.47 -3.00
C HIS A 50 -12.24 -20.22 -4.30
N THR A 51 -12.48 -21.52 -4.35
CA THR A 51 -12.10 -22.38 -5.49
C THR A 51 -12.88 -22.09 -6.78
N GLY A 52 -14.02 -21.39 -6.67
CA GLY A 52 -14.82 -20.95 -7.82
C GLY A 52 -14.31 -19.69 -8.55
N VAL A 53 -13.17 -19.11 -8.18
CA VAL A 53 -12.59 -17.97 -8.91
C VAL A 53 -11.84 -18.43 -10.16
N ASP A 54 -11.76 -17.58 -11.18
CA ASP A 54 -10.91 -17.83 -12.35
C ASP A 54 -9.45 -17.53 -12.07
N ARG A 55 -9.22 -16.45 -11.32
CA ARG A 55 -7.90 -16.04 -10.85
C ARG A 55 -7.93 -15.45 -9.45
N CYS A 56 -6.84 -15.70 -8.74
CA CYS A 56 -6.47 -15.08 -7.49
C CYS A 56 -5.09 -14.45 -7.64
N TYR A 57 -5.03 -13.12 -7.64
CA TYR A 57 -3.80 -12.35 -7.69
C TYR A 57 -3.32 -12.10 -6.26
N CYS A 58 -2.19 -12.70 -5.93
CA CYS A 58 -1.53 -12.61 -4.64
C CYS A 58 -0.46 -11.51 -4.65
N PRO A 59 -0.35 -10.72 -3.57
CA PRO A 59 0.67 -9.68 -3.46
C PRO A 59 2.05 -10.24 -3.06
N SER A 60 2.13 -11.50 -2.63
CA SER A 60 3.36 -12.14 -2.15
C SER A 60 3.31 -13.67 -2.26
N ASP A 61 4.48 -14.29 -2.16
CA ASP A 61 4.61 -15.75 -2.14
C ASP A 61 4.00 -16.38 -0.88
N GLU A 62 4.03 -15.68 0.26
CA GLU A 62 3.37 -16.13 1.48
C GLU A 62 1.85 -16.29 1.27
N VAL A 63 1.23 -15.33 0.59
CA VAL A 63 -0.20 -15.38 0.29
C VAL A 63 -0.51 -16.44 -0.76
N SER A 64 0.38 -16.67 -1.73
CA SER A 64 0.20 -17.73 -2.74
C SER A 64 0.26 -19.14 -2.14
N LYS A 65 1.17 -19.35 -1.18
CA LYS A 65 1.25 -20.58 -0.38
C LYS A 65 -0.03 -20.78 0.41
N ARG A 66 -0.58 -19.71 1.01
CA ARG A 66 -1.86 -19.79 1.71
C ARG A 66 -3.03 -20.12 0.77
N ALA A 67 -3.08 -19.51 -0.41
CA ALA A 67 -4.08 -19.80 -1.43
C ALA A 67 -4.09 -21.29 -1.81
N SER A 68 -2.90 -21.87 -1.97
CA SER A 68 -2.73 -23.29 -2.27
C SER A 68 -3.23 -24.19 -1.12
N LEU A 69 -2.95 -23.80 0.14
CA LEU A 69 -3.45 -24.50 1.33
C LEU A 69 -4.97 -24.42 1.47
N ASP A 70 -5.60 -23.34 0.99
CA ASP A 70 -7.05 -23.16 0.96
C ASP A 70 -7.70 -23.73 -0.33
N GLY A 71 -6.95 -24.53 -1.09
CA GLY A 71 -7.48 -25.38 -2.16
C GLY A 71 -7.54 -24.75 -3.55
N LEU A 72 -6.93 -23.58 -3.75
CA LEU A 72 -6.79 -23.03 -5.11
C LEU A 72 -5.73 -23.81 -5.89
N GLU A 73 -6.02 -24.08 -7.16
CA GLU A 73 -5.09 -24.71 -8.07
C GLU A 73 -3.98 -23.74 -8.50
N SER A 74 -2.82 -24.28 -8.90
CA SER A 74 -1.71 -23.48 -9.44
C SER A 74 -2.13 -22.68 -10.68
N SER A 75 -3.08 -23.21 -11.46
CA SER A 75 -3.67 -22.52 -12.61
C SER A 75 -4.33 -21.21 -12.18
N GLN A 76 -5.00 -21.17 -11.03
CA GLN A 76 -5.78 -20.05 -10.50
C GLN A 76 -4.93 -18.96 -9.84
N VAL A 77 -3.72 -19.29 -9.38
CA VAL A 77 -2.91 -18.37 -8.56
C VAL A 77 -1.87 -17.64 -9.41
N ARG A 78 -1.73 -16.33 -9.21
CA ARG A 78 -0.66 -15.50 -9.79
C ARG A 78 -0.05 -14.62 -8.71
N VAL A 79 1.27 -14.53 -8.68
CA VAL A 79 2.00 -13.65 -7.75
C VAL A 79 2.58 -12.50 -8.56
N PHE A 80 1.86 -11.38 -8.58
CA PHE A 80 2.26 -10.17 -9.31
C PHE A 80 2.54 -8.98 -8.39
N GLY A 81 2.21 -9.08 -7.10
CA GLY A 81 2.29 -7.95 -6.18
C GLY A 81 0.97 -7.21 -6.02
N LEU A 82 0.98 -6.18 -5.15
CA LEU A 82 -0.18 -5.33 -4.92
C LEU A 82 -0.26 -4.27 -6.05
N PRO A 83 -1.41 -4.09 -6.74
CA PRO A 83 -1.52 -3.11 -7.80
C PRO A 83 -1.46 -1.68 -7.24
N ILE A 84 -0.49 -0.92 -7.72
CA ILE A 84 -0.33 0.51 -7.46
C ILE A 84 -0.72 1.32 -8.70
N ARG A 85 -1.09 2.59 -8.52
CA ARG A 85 -1.49 3.48 -9.62
C ARG A 85 -0.39 3.55 -10.69
N PRO A 86 -0.72 3.40 -11.99
CA PRO A 86 0.26 3.45 -13.07
C PRO A 86 1.13 4.72 -13.07
N SER A 87 0.53 5.88 -12.76
CA SER A 87 1.23 7.17 -12.68
C SER A 87 2.31 7.18 -11.59
N PHE A 88 2.07 6.48 -10.47
CA PHE A 88 3.04 6.35 -9.40
C PHE A 88 4.20 5.43 -9.83
N CYS A 89 3.91 4.28 -10.45
CA CYS A 89 4.96 3.32 -10.85
C CYS A 89 5.87 3.86 -11.96
N ARG A 90 5.33 4.63 -12.91
CA ARG A 90 6.07 5.16 -14.07
C ARG A 90 6.75 6.51 -13.82
N ALA A 91 6.54 7.12 -12.66
CA ALA A 91 7.13 8.42 -12.35
C ALA A 91 8.66 8.30 -12.17
N VAL A 92 9.39 8.88 -13.13
CA VAL A 92 10.84 9.11 -13.10
C VAL A 92 11.10 10.35 -12.27
N LEU A 93 11.81 10.19 -11.16
CA LEU A 93 11.98 11.24 -10.16
C LEU A 93 13.46 11.42 -9.86
N ASN A 94 13.88 12.68 -9.76
CA ASN A 94 15.17 13.07 -9.20
C ASN A 94 14.93 13.68 -7.81
N LYS A 95 15.58 13.14 -6.78
CA LYS A 95 15.38 13.56 -5.38
C LYS A 95 15.74 15.04 -5.16
N ASP A 96 16.84 15.51 -5.75
CA ASP A 96 17.32 16.88 -5.56
C ASP A 96 16.39 17.90 -6.24
N ASP A 97 15.89 17.58 -7.43
CA ASP A 97 14.92 18.42 -8.13
C ASP A 97 13.57 18.46 -7.40
N LEU A 98 13.13 17.31 -6.86
CA LEU A 98 11.92 17.26 -6.05
C LEU A 98 12.04 18.07 -4.76
N ARG A 99 13.20 18.02 -4.08
CA ARG A 99 13.42 18.83 -2.88
C ARG A 99 13.34 20.32 -3.20
N LYS A 100 13.89 20.76 -4.33
CA LYS A 100 13.73 22.14 -4.80
C LYS A 100 12.27 22.47 -5.12
N GLU A 101 11.58 21.62 -5.89
CA GLU A 101 10.17 21.81 -6.28
C GLU A 101 9.26 21.91 -5.05
N LEU A 102 9.50 21.07 -4.04
CA LEU A 102 8.70 20.99 -2.82
C LEU A 102 9.19 21.95 -1.72
N GLU A 103 10.15 22.83 -2.04
CA GLU A 103 10.76 23.81 -1.14
C GLU A 103 11.32 23.19 0.15
N MET A 104 11.86 21.98 0.04
CA MET A 104 12.54 21.25 1.10
C MET A 104 14.02 21.66 1.16
N ASP A 105 14.67 21.38 2.29
CA ASP A 105 16.12 21.55 2.38
C ASP A 105 16.81 20.54 1.44
N PRO A 106 17.74 20.96 0.58
CA PRO A 106 18.36 20.04 -0.39
C PRO A 106 19.30 19.02 0.25
N ASN A 107 19.93 19.38 1.38
CA ASN A 107 21.03 18.61 1.97
C ASN A 107 20.61 17.75 3.16
N LEU A 108 19.54 18.12 3.86
CA LEU A 108 19.07 17.36 5.02
C LEU A 108 18.31 16.09 4.60
N PRO A 109 18.58 14.94 5.23
CA PRO A 109 17.76 13.76 5.05
C PRO A 109 16.34 14.00 5.58
N ALA A 110 15.35 13.43 4.91
CA ALA A 110 13.94 13.73 5.14
C ALA A 110 13.14 12.48 5.52
N VAL A 111 12.33 12.59 6.58
CA VAL A 111 11.36 11.55 6.96
C VAL A 111 9.96 11.97 6.56
N LEU A 112 9.23 11.08 5.89
CA LEU A 112 7.80 11.23 5.63
C LEU A 112 7.00 10.63 6.78
N LEU A 113 6.15 11.41 7.42
CA LEU A 113 5.25 10.95 8.49
C LEU A 113 3.79 11.08 8.04
N MET A 114 3.06 9.96 8.04
CA MET A 114 1.65 9.94 7.66
C MET A 114 0.83 8.90 8.43
N GLY A 115 -0.49 9.12 8.48
CA GLY A 115 -1.46 8.23 9.14
C GLY A 115 -2.46 7.58 8.17
N GLY A 116 -2.08 7.44 6.90
CA GLY A 116 -3.01 7.14 5.80
C GLY A 116 -3.93 8.30 5.43
N GLY A 117 -4.92 8.05 4.57
CA GLY A 117 -5.81 9.08 4.01
C GLY A 117 -6.62 9.87 5.06
N GLU A 118 -6.87 9.28 6.23
CA GLU A 118 -7.60 9.90 7.34
C GLU A 118 -6.68 10.51 8.42
N GLY A 119 -5.35 10.39 8.29
CA GLY A 119 -4.41 10.93 9.27
C GLY A 119 -4.55 10.32 10.67
N MET A 120 -4.71 8.99 10.74
CA MET A 120 -4.88 8.25 11.99
C MET A 120 -3.55 7.93 12.68
N GLY A 121 -3.63 7.47 13.94
CA GLY A 121 -2.46 7.08 14.73
C GLY A 121 -1.79 8.25 15.46
N PRO A 122 -0.64 8.01 16.11
CA PRO A 122 0.01 8.97 17.01
C PRO A 122 0.79 10.08 16.29
N VAL A 123 0.38 10.49 15.07
CA VAL A 123 1.11 11.43 14.18
C VAL A 123 1.58 12.68 14.93
N ARG A 124 0.70 13.32 15.72
CA ARG A 124 1.08 14.52 16.49
C ARG A 124 2.23 14.28 17.47
N LYS A 125 2.18 13.16 18.20
CA LYS A 125 3.19 12.82 19.22
C LYS A 125 4.51 12.46 18.53
N THR A 126 4.45 11.71 17.44
CA THR A 126 5.63 11.30 16.65
C THR A 126 6.28 12.50 15.98
N ALA A 127 5.50 13.41 15.39
CA ALA A 127 6.02 14.63 14.79
C ALA A 127 6.84 15.45 15.79
N LYS A 128 6.29 15.68 17.00
CA LYS A 128 7.01 16.41 18.06
C LYS A 128 8.28 15.70 18.51
N ALA A 129 8.22 14.38 18.69
CA ALA A 129 9.39 13.59 19.06
C ALA A 129 10.49 13.66 17.99
N LEU A 130 10.12 13.64 16.70
CA LEU A 130 11.06 13.85 15.59
C LEU A 130 11.67 15.25 15.62
N GLY A 131 10.86 16.29 15.87
CA GLY A 131 11.35 17.66 15.95
C GLY A 131 12.41 17.88 17.04
N ASP A 132 12.33 17.12 18.14
CA ASP A 132 13.35 17.12 19.18
C ASP A 132 14.55 16.20 18.86
N ALA A 133 14.31 15.03 18.28
CA ALA A 133 15.36 14.04 18.00
C ALA A 133 16.23 14.41 16.79
N LEU A 134 15.70 15.16 15.84
CA LEU A 134 16.40 15.59 14.62
C LEU A 134 17.10 16.95 14.78
N PHE A 135 17.17 17.49 16.00
CA PHE A 135 17.93 18.69 16.31
C PHE A 135 19.14 18.35 17.16
N ASP A 136 20.34 18.58 16.62
CA ASP A 136 21.59 18.44 17.36
C ASP A 136 21.76 19.64 18.30
N ARG A 137 21.74 19.37 19.61
CA ARG A 137 21.85 20.41 20.64
C ARG A 137 23.26 20.95 20.81
N GLU A 138 24.28 20.13 20.53
CA GLU A 138 25.67 20.51 20.66
C GLU A 138 26.08 21.41 19.50
N LEU A 139 25.75 20.99 18.28
CA LEU A 139 26.02 21.74 17.05
C LEU A 139 24.97 22.82 16.74
N ARG A 140 23.88 22.87 17.52
CA ARG A 140 22.74 23.79 17.38
C ARG A 140 22.18 23.86 15.95
N ARG A 141 22.04 22.70 15.30
CA ARG A 141 21.58 22.61 13.91
C ARG A 141 20.70 21.37 13.68
N PRO A 142 19.80 21.40 12.69
CA PRO A 142 19.07 20.21 12.28
C PRO A 142 20.02 19.17 11.67
N ILE A 143 19.74 17.89 11.95
CA ILE A 143 20.36 16.73 11.29
C ILE A 143 19.41 16.04 10.32
N GLY A 144 18.16 16.49 10.25
CA GLY A 144 17.15 16.02 9.31
C GLY A 144 15.96 16.97 9.24
N GLN A 145 15.03 16.67 8.33
CA GLN A 145 13.78 17.42 8.11
C GLN A 145 12.58 16.48 8.07
N ILE A 146 11.38 17.05 8.24
CA ILE A 146 10.14 16.28 8.38
C ILE A 146 9.12 16.71 7.33
N VAL A 147 8.56 15.75 6.60
CA VAL A 147 7.34 15.95 5.81
C VAL A 147 6.20 15.29 6.54
N ILE A 148 5.12 16.02 6.81
CA ILE A 148 3.94 15.50 7.50
C ILE A 148 2.74 15.61 6.55
N ILE A 149 2.15 14.47 6.22
CA ILE A 149 0.91 14.40 5.43
C ILE A 149 -0.24 14.01 6.35
N CYS A 150 -1.12 14.98 6.61
CA CYS A 150 -2.25 14.82 7.53
C CYS A 150 -3.50 14.19 6.88
N GLY A 151 -3.50 13.98 5.56
CA GLY A 151 -4.65 13.47 4.84
C GLY A 151 -5.86 14.41 4.99
N ARG A 152 -7.04 13.85 5.25
CA ARG A 152 -8.27 14.62 5.48
C ARG A 152 -8.36 15.24 6.88
N ASN A 153 -7.41 14.95 7.78
CA ASN A 153 -7.41 15.45 9.16
C ASN A 153 -6.94 16.92 9.24
N LYS A 154 -7.84 17.85 8.89
CA LYS A 154 -7.57 19.29 8.94
C LYS A 154 -7.17 19.79 10.33
N LYS A 155 -7.79 19.24 11.38
CA LYS A 155 -7.49 19.60 12.79
C LYS A 155 -6.05 19.28 13.16
N LEU A 156 -5.54 18.13 12.74
CA LEU A 156 -4.15 17.74 12.92
C LEU A 156 -3.21 18.71 12.20
N GLY A 157 -3.51 19.03 10.93
CA GLY A 157 -2.75 20.00 10.13
C GLY A 157 -2.65 21.37 10.81
N SER A 158 -3.78 21.94 11.24
CA SER A 158 -3.79 23.23 11.95
C SER A 158 -3.03 23.18 13.28
N THR A 159 -3.16 22.08 14.03
CA THR A 159 -2.47 21.90 15.33
C THR A 159 -0.96 21.85 15.17
N LEU A 160 -0.46 21.21 14.11
CA LEU A 160 0.97 21.09 13.84
C LEU A 160 1.53 22.35 13.16
N GLY A 161 0.70 23.06 12.38
CA GLY A 161 1.08 24.33 11.74
C GLY A 161 1.29 25.47 12.74
N GLY A 162 0.61 25.44 13.88
CA GLY A 162 0.83 26.41 14.97
C GLY A 162 1.96 26.04 15.94
N TYR A 163 2.73 24.98 15.67
CA TYR A 163 3.85 24.57 16.53
C TYR A 163 5.17 25.15 16.02
N GLU A 164 5.98 25.69 16.91
CA GLU A 164 7.33 26.17 16.58
C GLU A 164 8.30 24.99 16.47
N TRP A 165 8.86 24.81 15.28
CA TRP A 165 9.76 23.70 14.96
C TRP A 165 11.23 24.14 15.01
N LYS A 166 12.07 23.30 15.62
CA LYS A 166 13.54 23.49 15.65
C LYS A 166 14.24 22.99 14.38
N VAL A 167 13.51 22.25 13.54
CA VAL A 167 13.98 21.64 12.30
C VAL A 167 13.04 22.04 11.17
N PRO A 168 13.47 21.95 9.89
CA PRO A 168 12.57 22.21 8.77
C PRO A 168 11.42 21.20 8.74
N VAL A 169 10.19 21.70 8.64
CA VAL A 169 8.98 20.87 8.56
C VAL A 169 8.07 21.36 7.45
N LYS A 170 7.63 20.45 6.58
CA LYS A 170 6.53 20.68 5.62
C LYS A 170 5.29 19.96 6.10
N ILE A 171 4.19 20.68 6.25
CA ILE A 171 2.90 20.13 6.69
C ILE A 171 1.90 20.25 5.53
N ARG A 172 1.33 19.12 5.12
CA ARG A 172 0.37 19.02 4.03
C ARG A 172 -0.92 18.35 4.50
N GLY A 173 -2.01 18.64 3.80
CA GLY A 173 -3.30 17.99 4.00
C GLY A 173 -3.38 16.68 3.22
N PHE A 174 -4.38 16.58 2.36
CA PHE A 174 -4.54 15.47 1.42
C PHE A 174 -3.75 15.75 0.14
N GLU A 175 -2.83 14.85 -0.21
CA GLU A 175 -2.01 14.97 -1.42
C GLU A 175 -2.35 13.89 -2.45
N THR A 176 -2.36 14.31 -3.71
CA THR A 176 -2.64 13.44 -4.86
C THR A 176 -1.38 12.95 -5.58
N GLN A 177 -0.26 13.65 -5.40
CA GLN A 177 1.05 13.33 -6.00
C GLN A 177 1.98 12.73 -4.95
N MET A 178 1.59 11.58 -4.39
CA MET A 178 2.35 10.93 -3.32
C MET A 178 3.76 10.49 -3.78
N GLU A 179 3.90 10.19 -5.07
CA GLU A 179 5.18 9.83 -5.69
C GLU A 179 6.25 10.89 -5.47
N LYS A 180 5.89 12.19 -5.54
CA LYS A 180 6.81 13.30 -5.32
C LYS A 180 7.27 13.37 -3.87
N TRP A 181 6.33 13.33 -2.93
CA TRP A 181 6.63 13.41 -1.51
C TRP A 181 7.44 12.22 -1.02
N MET A 182 7.12 11.00 -1.47
CA MET A 182 7.92 9.82 -1.18
C MET A 182 9.30 9.90 -1.85
N GLY A 183 9.38 10.33 -3.11
CA GLY A 183 10.65 10.47 -3.83
C GLY A 183 11.62 11.51 -3.25
N ALA A 184 11.11 12.51 -2.54
CA ALA A 184 11.91 13.53 -1.86
C ALA A 184 12.43 13.10 -0.46
N CYS A 185 11.91 11.99 0.07
CA CYS A 185 12.23 11.48 1.40
C CYS A 185 13.24 10.32 1.38
N ASP A 186 13.75 9.97 2.56
CA ASP A 186 14.74 8.92 2.79
C ASP A 186 14.18 7.76 3.62
N CYS A 187 13.11 7.99 4.39
CA CYS A 187 12.34 6.95 5.06
C CYS A 187 10.89 7.41 5.27
N ILE A 188 10.03 6.46 5.64
CA ILE A 188 8.61 6.73 5.91
C ILE A 188 8.17 6.13 7.24
N ILE A 189 7.35 6.88 7.98
CA ILE A 189 6.61 6.42 9.14
C ILE A 189 5.13 6.41 8.78
N THR A 190 4.50 5.24 8.86
CA THR A 190 3.08 5.06 8.52
C THR A 190 2.45 3.92 9.32
N LYS A 191 1.11 3.82 9.28
CA LYS A 191 0.42 2.57 9.63
C LYS A 191 0.66 1.49 8.58
N ALA A 192 0.37 0.24 8.91
CA ALA A 192 0.55 -0.93 8.05
C ALA A 192 -0.49 -1.06 6.91
N GLY A 193 -0.84 0.07 6.27
CA GLY A 193 -1.72 0.11 5.11
C GLY A 193 -1.04 -0.47 3.87
N PRO A 194 -1.63 -1.46 3.19
CA PRO A 194 -0.94 -2.23 2.16
C PRO A 194 -0.53 -1.37 0.95
N GLY A 195 -1.39 -0.45 0.52
CA GLY A 195 -1.08 0.49 -0.57
C GLY A 195 0.13 1.35 -0.27
N THR A 196 0.18 1.98 0.91
CA THR A 196 1.32 2.83 1.31
C THR A 196 2.60 2.01 1.49
N ILE A 197 2.51 0.76 1.95
CA ILE A 197 3.67 -0.14 2.01
C ILE A 197 4.20 -0.40 0.60
N ALA A 198 3.35 -0.84 -0.34
CA ALA A 198 3.78 -1.11 -1.71
C ALA A 198 4.32 0.13 -2.42
N GLU A 199 3.71 1.30 -2.23
CA GLU A 199 4.22 2.60 -2.73
C GLU A 199 5.62 2.93 -2.16
N ALA A 200 5.82 2.72 -0.85
CA ALA A 200 7.11 2.95 -0.20
C ALA A 200 8.19 1.99 -0.71
N LEU A 201 7.86 0.71 -0.91
CA LEU A 201 8.77 -0.29 -1.47
C LEU A 201 9.20 0.08 -2.89
N ILE A 202 8.27 0.50 -3.75
CA ILE A 202 8.57 1.01 -5.10
C ILE A 202 9.53 2.21 -5.07
N ARG A 203 9.44 3.05 -4.04
CA ARG A 203 10.32 4.20 -3.85
C ARG A 203 11.60 3.87 -3.07
N GLY A 204 11.79 2.61 -2.68
CA GLY A 204 12.94 2.18 -1.90
C GLY A 204 13.02 2.85 -0.53
N LEU A 205 11.89 3.22 0.07
CA LEU A 205 11.85 3.87 1.38
C LEU A 205 11.81 2.82 2.49
N PRO A 206 12.79 2.81 3.41
CA PRO A 206 12.69 2.10 4.67
C PRO A 206 11.46 2.54 5.46
N ILE A 207 10.73 1.56 6.00
CA ILE A 207 9.41 1.77 6.60
C ILE A 207 9.49 1.61 8.12
N ILE A 208 9.00 2.59 8.87
CA ILE A 208 8.66 2.41 10.29
C ILE A 208 7.14 2.30 10.39
N LEU A 209 6.67 1.10 10.69
CA LEU A 209 5.26 0.85 10.95
C LEU A 209 4.94 1.28 12.39
N ASN A 210 4.03 2.23 12.56
CA ASN A 210 3.70 2.80 13.87
C ASN A 210 2.31 2.41 14.41
N ASP A 211 1.48 1.82 13.55
CA ASP A 211 0.12 1.41 13.87
C ASP A 211 -0.40 0.42 12.82
N PHE A 212 -1.56 -0.18 13.08
CA PHE A 212 -2.31 -0.99 12.13
C PHE A 212 -3.78 -1.01 12.51
N ILE A 213 -4.66 -1.22 11.54
CA ILE A 213 -6.08 -1.50 11.80
C ILE A 213 -6.23 -2.98 12.22
N PRO A 214 -6.70 -3.28 13.46
CA PRO A 214 -6.88 -4.65 13.92
C PRO A 214 -7.80 -5.45 13.00
N GLY A 215 -7.43 -6.71 12.73
CA GLY A 215 -8.17 -7.62 11.84
C GLY A 215 -7.99 -7.35 10.34
N GLN A 216 -7.49 -6.18 9.93
CA GLN A 216 -7.25 -5.84 8.52
C GLN A 216 -5.76 -5.76 8.16
N GLU A 217 -4.97 -5.03 8.95
CA GLU A 217 -3.60 -4.66 8.58
C GLU A 217 -2.51 -5.37 9.40
N VAL A 218 -2.92 -6.18 10.39
CA VAL A 218 -1.98 -6.90 11.29
C VAL A 218 -1.01 -7.77 10.50
N GLY A 219 -1.53 -8.45 9.48
CA GLY A 219 -0.75 -9.35 8.62
C GLY A 219 0.28 -8.64 7.76
N ASN A 220 0.23 -7.31 7.61
CA ASN A 220 1.19 -6.56 6.80
C ASN A 220 2.47 -6.23 7.55
N VAL A 221 2.47 -6.28 8.89
CA VAL A 221 3.66 -6.00 9.70
C VAL A 221 4.79 -7.01 9.44
N PRO A 222 4.55 -8.34 9.48
CA PRO A 222 5.59 -9.32 9.18
C PRO A 222 6.13 -9.21 7.75
N TYR A 223 5.31 -8.77 6.79
CA TYR A 223 5.77 -8.58 5.41
C TYR A 223 6.91 -7.55 5.32
N VAL A 224 6.81 -6.44 6.06
CA VAL A 224 7.86 -5.41 6.08
C VAL A 224 9.05 -5.83 6.95
N VAL A 225 8.78 -6.31 8.16
CA VAL A 225 9.81 -6.57 9.18
C VAL A 225 10.65 -7.80 8.82
N SER A 226 10.01 -8.92 8.47
CA SER A 226 10.73 -10.18 8.20
C SER A 226 11.56 -10.14 6.92
N ASN A 227 11.17 -9.30 5.96
CA ASN A 227 11.95 -9.06 4.74
C ASN A 227 13.01 -7.95 4.90
N GLY A 228 13.15 -7.38 6.11
CA GLY A 228 14.16 -6.36 6.38
C GLY A 228 13.99 -5.09 5.55
N ALA A 229 12.76 -4.72 5.21
CA ALA A 229 12.45 -3.44 4.55
C ALA A 229 12.04 -2.34 5.55
N GLY A 230 12.00 -2.68 6.84
CA GLY A 230 11.58 -1.75 7.87
C GLY A 230 11.50 -2.37 9.26
N ILE A 231 10.98 -1.57 10.20
CA ILE A 231 10.78 -1.95 11.60
C ILE A 231 9.36 -1.61 12.05
N TYR A 232 8.98 -2.11 13.23
CA TYR A 232 7.72 -1.79 13.87
C TYR A 232 7.96 -1.15 15.24
N SER A 233 7.42 0.05 15.47
CA SER A 233 7.50 0.73 16.76
C SER A 233 6.24 1.56 17.02
N LYS A 234 5.51 1.23 18.09
CA LYS A 234 4.36 2.03 18.54
C LYS A 234 4.75 3.30 19.30
N SER A 235 5.98 3.36 19.82
CA SER A 235 6.42 4.43 20.69
C SER A 235 6.91 5.63 19.87
N PRO A 236 6.27 6.81 19.97
CA PRO A 236 6.70 8.00 19.23
C PRO A 236 8.17 8.37 19.46
N LYS A 237 8.67 8.18 20.69
CA LYS A 237 10.04 8.51 21.08
C LYS A 237 11.04 7.52 20.49
N GLU A 238 10.72 6.23 20.53
CA GLU A 238 11.57 5.18 19.95
C GLU A 238 11.62 5.30 18.43
N THR A 239 10.46 5.52 17.79
CA THR A 239 10.38 5.82 16.35
C THR A 239 11.28 7.00 15.98
N ALA A 240 11.21 8.10 16.72
CA ALA A 240 12.06 9.27 16.45
C ALA A 240 13.55 8.97 16.65
N ASN A 241 13.91 8.17 17.65
CA ASN A 241 15.29 7.75 17.88
C ASN A 241 15.83 6.89 16.73
N HIS A 242 15.02 5.97 16.17
CA HIS A 242 15.42 5.19 15.00
C HIS A 242 15.71 6.09 13.80
N VAL A 243 14.86 7.09 13.52
CA VAL A 243 15.11 8.03 12.43
C VAL A 243 16.38 8.84 12.67
N ALA A 244 16.60 9.35 13.88
CA ALA A 244 17.82 10.10 14.21
C ALA A 244 19.08 9.24 14.05
N LYS A 245 19.02 7.96 14.42
CA LYS A 245 20.10 6.99 14.20
C LYS A 245 20.34 6.76 12.72
N TRP A 246 19.28 6.49 11.94
CA TRP A 246 19.35 6.29 10.49
C TRP A 246 19.89 7.51 9.74
N PHE A 247 19.63 8.73 10.22
CA PHE A 247 20.15 9.96 9.64
C PHE A 247 21.56 10.34 10.14
N GLY A 248 22.14 9.54 11.04
CA GLY A 248 23.47 9.76 11.59
C GLY A 248 24.28 8.45 11.66
N PRO A 249 24.49 7.89 12.88
CA PRO A 249 25.42 6.78 13.09
C PRO A 249 25.04 5.47 12.38
N GLU A 250 23.76 5.24 12.08
CA GLU A 250 23.23 4.01 11.47
C GLU A 250 22.81 4.22 10.01
N LYS A 251 23.43 5.15 9.28
CA LYS A 251 23.12 5.44 7.87
C LYS A 251 23.26 4.23 6.94
N GLU A 252 24.19 3.31 7.22
CA GLU A 252 24.38 2.10 6.42
C GLU A 252 23.22 1.11 6.63
N GLU A 253 22.61 1.10 7.82
CA GLU A 253 21.40 0.31 8.06
C GLU A 253 20.23 0.84 7.25
N LEU A 254 20.05 2.17 7.21
CA LEU A 254 19.03 2.80 6.36
C LEU A 254 19.20 2.41 4.89
N LYS A 255 20.44 2.44 4.39
CA LYS A 255 20.76 2.03 3.02
C LYS A 255 20.42 0.55 2.77
N ARG A 256 20.78 -0.34 3.70
CA ARG A 256 20.46 -1.78 3.63
C ARG A 256 18.94 -2.02 3.58
N LEU A 257 18.18 -1.34 4.43
CA LEU A 257 16.72 -1.43 4.44
C LEU A 257 16.12 -0.92 3.11
N SER A 258 16.72 0.13 2.53
CA SER A 258 16.29 0.71 1.24
C SER A 258 16.52 -0.27 0.08
N GLU A 259 17.68 -0.91 0.04
CA GLU A 259 17.99 -1.95 -0.95
C GLU A 259 17.03 -3.14 -0.83
N ASN A 260 16.68 -3.56 0.40
CA ASN A 260 15.68 -4.61 0.61
C ASN A 260 14.28 -4.18 0.18
N ALA A 261 13.90 -2.92 0.45
CA ALA A 261 12.64 -2.37 0.00
C ALA A 261 12.50 -2.43 -1.53
N LEU A 262 13.57 -2.08 -2.26
CA LEU A 262 13.61 -2.18 -3.72
C LEU A 262 13.55 -3.61 -4.25
N LYS A 263 14.15 -4.60 -3.55
CA LYS A 263 14.05 -6.01 -3.93
C LYS A 263 12.63 -6.57 -3.82
N LEU A 264 11.82 -6.02 -2.90
CA LEU A 264 10.42 -6.40 -2.72
C LEU A 264 9.47 -5.64 -3.65
N ALA A 265 9.92 -4.56 -4.29
CA ALA A 265 9.09 -3.73 -5.13
C ALA A 265 8.52 -4.50 -6.33
N GLN A 266 7.23 -4.35 -6.58
CA GLN A 266 6.53 -4.92 -7.73
C GLN A 266 5.85 -3.80 -8.54
N PRO A 267 6.61 -2.91 -9.22
CA PRO A 267 6.06 -1.73 -9.89
C PRO A 267 5.16 -2.10 -11.10
N ASP A 268 5.33 -3.29 -11.68
CA ASP A 268 4.55 -3.73 -12.83
C ASP A 268 3.25 -4.48 -12.47
N ALA A 269 2.98 -4.69 -11.16
CA ALA A 269 1.84 -5.48 -10.66
C ALA A 269 0.50 -5.15 -11.33
N VAL A 270 0.16 -3.86 -11.44
CA VAL A 270 -1.11 -3.42 -12.05
C VAL A 270 -1.18 -3.77 -13.54
N PHE A 271 -0.06 -3.72 -14.26
CA PHE A 271 -0.01 -4.01 -15.68
C PHE A 271 -0.10 -5.52 -15.92
N ASP A 272 0.61 -6.31 -15.13
CA ASP A 272 0.61 -7.77 -15.23
C ASP A 272 -0.77 -8.36 -14.88
N ILE A 273 -1.41 -7.84 -13.82
CA ILE A 273 -2.79 -8.22 -13.46
C ILE A 273 -3.75 -7.93 -14.62
N VAL A 274 -3.73 -6.71 -15.17
CA VAL A 274 -4.66 -6.34 -16.25
C VAL A 274 -4.38 -7.14 -17.53
N LYS A 275 -3.10 -7.44 -17.81
CA LYS A 275 -2.70 -8.27 -18.94
C LYS A 275 -3.22 -9.70 -18.82
N ASP A 276 -3.03 -10.36 -17.66
CA ASP A 276 -3.53 -11.72 -17.40
C ASP A 276 -5.06 -11.78 -17.46
N ILE A 277 -5.77 -10.78 -16.91
CA ILE A 277 -7.24 -10.67 -17.03
C ILE A 277 -7.67 -10.59 -18.51
N ASN A 278 -6.98 -9.80 -19.32
CA ASN A 278 -7.29 -9.67 -20.74
C ASN A 278 -6.97 -10.96 -21.53
N GLU A 279 -5.90 -11.68 -21.18
CA GLU A 279 -5.59 -12.99 -21.76
C GLU A 279 -6.67 -14.02 -21.43
N LEU A 280 -7.13 -14.08 -20.18
CA LEU A 280 -8.25 -14.93 -19.76
C LEU A 280 -9.56 -14.63 -20.50
N ALA A 281 -9.85 -13.35 -20.71
CA ALA A 281 -11.02 -12.93 -21.47
C ALA A 281 -10.97 -13.40 -22.92
N ARG A 282 -9.76 -13.46 -23.52
CA ARG A 282 -9.57 -13.98 -24.88
C ARG A 282 -9.69 -15.49 -24.94
N GLU A 283 -9.13 -16.21 -23.96
CA GLU A 283 -9.18 -17.67 -23.89
C GLU A 283 -10.61 -18.21 -23.75
N ARG A 284 -11.48 -17.53 -22.98
CA ARG A 284 -12.91 -17.90 -22.88
C ARG A 284 -13.70 -17.68 -24.18
N GLY A 285 -13.16 -16.92 -25.12
CA GLY A 285 -13.81 -16.59 -26.40
C GLY A 285 -15.08 -15.76 -26.26
N PRO A 286 -15.71 -15.36 -27.38
CA PRO A 286 -16.98 -14.64 -27.35
C PRO A 286 -18.14 -15.56 -26.95
N MET A 287 -18.33 -15.83 -25.66
CA MET A 287 -19.58 -16.40 -25.13
C MET A 287 -20.78 -15.41 -25.19
N ALA A 288 -20.62 -14.30 -25.92
CA ALA A 288 -21.51 -13.15 -25.95
C ALA A 288 -22.86 -13.39 -26.68
N GLN A 289 -23.09 -14.55 -27.30
CA GLN A 289 -24.33 -14.80 -28.04
C GLN A 289 -25.42 -15.60 -27.30
N ILE A 290 -25.21 -16.04 -26.06
CA ILE A 290 -26.30 -16.65 -25.28
C ILE A 290 -27.08 -15.53 -24.59
N SER A 291 -28.32 -15.32 -25.04
CA SER A 291 -29.21 -14.26 -24.59
C SER A 291 -29.44 -14.30 -23.07
N TYR A 292 -29.33 -13.14 -22.40
CA TYR A 292 -29.77 -12.94 -21.00
C TYR A 292 -31.27 -13.24 -20.80
N SER A 293 -32.05 -13.38 -21.88
CA SER A 293 -33.50 -13.57 -21.84
C SER A 293 -33.99 -14.90 -21.24
N LEU A 294 -33.12 -15.90 -21.08
CA LEU A 294 -33.53 -17.20 -20.51
C LEU A 294 -33.62 -17.22 -18.97
N THR A 295 -33.31 -16.11 -18.29
CA THR A 295 -33.36 -16.04 -16.81
C THR A 295 -34.47 -15.13 -16.26
N SER A 296 -35.29 -14.50 -17.10
CA SER A 296 -36.32 -13.55 -16.66
C SER A 296 -37.72 -14.15 -16.45
N SER A 297 -37.94 -15.46 -16.60
CA SER A 297 -39.30 -16.03 -16.58
C SER A 297 -39.87 -16.34 -15.18
N PHE A 298 -39.20 -15.97 -14.09
CA PHE A 298 -39.66 -16.32 -12.73
C PHE A 298 -40.07 -15.14 -11.84
N TYR A 299 -40.18 -13.92 -12.38
CA TYR A 299 -40.66 -12.75 -11.63
C TYR A 299 -42.17 -12.46 -11.75
N ASN A 300 -42.93 -13.32 -12.43
CA ASN A 300 -44.39 -13.25 -12.45
C ASN A 300 -45.00 -14.54 -11.90
N ARG A 301 -45.07 -14.67 -10.57
CA ARG A 301 -46.12 -15.37 -9.81
C ARG A 301 -46.06 -14.98 -8.36
#